data_AF-A0A7S1S4P8-F1
#
_entry.id   AF-A0A7S1S4P8-F1
#
_cell.length_a   1.000
_cell.length_b   1.000
_cell.length_c   1.000
_cell.angle_alpha   90.00
_cell.angle_beta   90.00
_cell.angle_gamma   90.00
#
_symmetry.space_group_name_H-M   'P 1'
#
loop_
_entity.id
_entity.type
_entity.pdbx_description
1 polymer ?
#
loop_
_entity_poly.entity_id
_entity_poly.type
_entity_poly.pdbx_seq_one_letter_code
_entity_poly.pdbx_strand_id
1 'polypeptide(L)'
;RRASLFDDGAAWAPLSAAALRAPWHIVAVEPAHVLRGTLGLRVGDSVLVAAADDDEEADEDSEGAELQRGTVSGFVGGLVRVSLERGDECLVQRSAVQLEREEGLFVVWAATGQ
;
A
#
# COMPACT_ATOMS: atom_id res chain seq x y z
N ARG A 1 4.89 -3.30 24.44
CA ARG A 1 5.28 -3.75 23.08
C ARG A 1 4.71 -2.72 22.11
N ARG A 2 5.53 -1.75 21.67
CA ARG A 2 5.14 -0.79 20.64
C ARG A 2 5.62 -1.40 19.32
N ALA A 3 4.69 -2.00 18.58
CA ALA A 3 4.91 -2.32 17.18
C ALA A 3 4.89 -0.98 16.43
N SER A 4 5.93 -0.75 15.64
CA SER A 4 6.10 0.46 14.85
C SER A 4 5.65 0.14 13.43
N LEU A 5 5.02 1.09 12.74
CA LEU A 5 4.57 0.99 11.33
C LEU A 5 5.70 0.68 10.31
N PHE A 6 6.95 0.54 10.77
CA PHE A 6 8.10 0.14 9.97
C PHE A 6 8.42 -1.37 10.05
N ASP A 7 7.61 -2.18 10.72
CA ASP A 7 7.87 -3.62 10.91
C ASP A 7 7.66 -4.49 9.64
N ASP A 8 6.94 -4.03 8.61
CA ASP A 8 6.45 -4.92 7.52
C ASP A 8 7.14 -4.80 6.15
N GLY A 9 8.47 -4.68 6.12
CA GLY A 9 9.23 -5.24 4.99
C GLY A 9 9.98 -4.29 4.06
N ALA A 10 10.61 -3.24 4.60
CA ALA A 10 11.82 -2.70 3.98
C ALA A 10 13.02 -3.57 4.40
N ALA A 11 13.73 -4.11 3.41
CA ALA A 11 14.84 -5.04 3.55
C ALA A 11 15.81 -4.68 4.69
N TRP A 12 15.95 -5.58 5.65
CA TRP A 12 16.88 -5.43 6.77
C TRP A 12 18.30 -5.72 6.27
N ALA A 13 19.05 -4.68 5.91
CA ALA A 13 20.50 -4.81 5.90
C ALA A 13 20.98 -4.85 7.37
N PRO A 14 21.78 -5.84 7.80
CA PRO A 14 22.32 -5.84 9.14
C PRO A 14 23.14 -4.57 9.37
N LEU A 15 22.72 -3.74 10.33
CA LEU A 15 23.46 -2.53 10.70
C LEU A 15 24.72 -2.94 11.46
N SER A 16 25.87 -2.41 11.03
CA SER A 16 27.12 -2.62 11.74
C SER A 16 27.11 -1.91 13.10
N ALA A 17 27.89 -2.40 14.06
CA ALA A 17 28.06 -1.73 15.36
C ALA A 17 28.64 -0.31 15.21
N ALA A 18 29.36 -0.04 14.11
CA ALA A 18 29.84 1.31 13.78
C ALA A 18 28.68 2.23 13.33
N ALA A 19 27.79 1.75 12.46
CA ALA A 19 26.63 2.51 12.01
C ALA A 19 25.67 2.87 13.15
N LEU A 20 25.51 1.97 14.13
CA LEU A 20 24.68 2.21 15.32
C LEU A 20 25.22 3.33 16.23
N ARG A 21 26.52 3.61 16.18
CA ARG A 21 27.18 4.66 16.98
C ARG A 21 27.44 5.94 16.20
N ALA A 22 27.20 5.93 14.90
CA ALA A 22 27.40 7.08 14.04
C ALA A 22 26.24 8.08 14.15
N PRO A 23 26.47 9.38 13.89
CA PRO A 23 25.39 10.31 13.64
C PRO A 23 24.60 9.89 12.39
N TRP A 24 23.29 10.08 12.45
CA TRP A 24 22.37 9.79 11.35
C TRP A 24 21.81 11.09 10.78
N HIS A 25 21.76 11.18 9.46
CA HIS A 25 21.22 12.32 8.74
C HIS A 25 20.14 11.89 7.77
N ILE A 26 19.14 12.77 7.59
CA ILE A 26 18.16 12.65 6.51
C ILE A 26 18.84 13.14 5.24
N VAL A 27 18.95 12.27 4.23
CA VAL A 27 19.61 12.59 2.96
C VAL A 27 18.63 12.73 1.78
N ALA A 28 17.40 12.24 1.94
CA ALA A 28 16.33 12.44 0.98
C ALA A 28 14.96 12.32 1.67
N VAL A 29 13.98 13.06 1.14
CA VAL A 29 12.57 12.97 1.52
C VAL A 29 11.78 12.90 0.22
N GLU A 30 11.09 11.79 0.01
CA GLU A 30 10.37 11.51 -1.23
C GLU A 30 8.91 11.16 -0.92
N PRO A 31 7.96 11.42 -1.83
CA PRO A 31 6.60 10.91 -1.65
C PRO A 31 6.58 9.37 -1.54
N ALA A 32 5.85 8.84 -0.55
CA ALA A 32 5.81 7.40 -0.26
C ALA A 32 5.38 6.55 -1.47
N HIS A 33 4.53 7.10 -2.33
CA HIS A 33 4.06 6.43 -3.55
C HIS A 33 5.20 6.10 -4.55
N VAL A 34 6.33 6.80 -4.51
CA VAL A 34 7.49 6.54 -5.39
C VAL A 34 8.14 5.19 -5.08
N LEU A 35 8.14 4.75 -3.82
CA LEU A 35 8.70 3.45 -3.43
C LEU A 35 7.80 2.27 -3.82
N ARG A 36 6.49 2.45 -3.74
CA ARG A 36 5.53 1.37 -4.06
C ARG A 36 5.31 1.20 -5.57
N GLY A 37 5.66 2.18 -6.40
CA GLY A 37 5.59 2.05 -7.87
C GLY A 37 6.36 0.86 -8.45
N THR A 38 7.28 0.27 -7.69
CA THR A 38 8.05 -0.93 -8.08
C THR A 38 7.60 -2.23 -7.39
N LEU A 39 6.72 -2.16 -6.38
CA LEU A 39 6.31 -3.30 -5.57
C LEU A 39 4.83 -3.62 -5.85
N GLY A 40 4.54 -4.87 -6.25
CA GLY A 40 3.16 -5.33 -6.48
C GLY A 40 2.28 -5.28 -5.21
N LEU A 41 0.96 -5.48 -5.38
CA LEU A 41 0.01 -5.53 -4.26
C LEU A 41 0.40 -6.57 -3.21
N ARG A 42 0.16 -6.25 -1.95
CA ARG A 42 0.39 -7.12 -0.80
C ARG A 42 -0.84 -7.16 0.11
N VAL A 43 -0.94 -8.22 0.91
CA VAL A 43 -1.92 -8.28 2.01
C VAL A 43 -1.62 -7.16 2.99
N GLY A 44 -2.66 -6.43 3.40
CA GLY A 44 -2.57 -5.25 4.25
C GLY A 44 -2.52 -3.92 3.48
N ASP A 45 -2.37 -3.93 2.16
CA ASP A 45 -2.38 -2.70 1.37
C ASP A 45 -3.78 -2.07 1.35
N SER A 46 -3.85 -0.75 1.59
CA SER A 46 -5.05 0.05 1.37
C SER A 46 -5.26 0.28 -0.13
N VAL A 47 -6.46 0.01 -0.59
CA VAL A 47 -6.82 0.03 -2.01
C VAL A 47 -8.19 0.66 -2.23
N LEU A 48 -8.38 1.15 -3.44
CA LEU A 48 -9.67 1.54 -3.99
C LEU A 48 -10.10 0.47 -5.00
N VAL A 49 -11.33 -0.01 -4.88
CA VAL A 49 -11.94 -0.98 -5.79
C VAL A 49 -13.19 -0.39 -6.42
N ALA A 50 -13.39 -0.60 -7.72
CA ALA A 50 -14.66 -0.28 -8.34
C ALA A 50 -15.73 -1.24 -7.78
N ALA A 51 -16.86 -0.71 -7.33
CA ALA A 51 -18.02 -1.53 -7.04
C ALA A 51 -18.41 -2.29 -8.31
N ALA A 52 -18.67 -3.59 -8.20
CA ALA A 52 -19.36 -4.29 -9.27
C ALA A 52 -20.81 -3.85 -9.17
N ASP A 53 -21.26 -3.04 -10.14
CA ASP A 53 -22.67 -2.67 -10.25
C ASP A 53 -23.46 -3.96 -10.53
N ASP A 54 -24.12 -4.50 -9.51
CA ASP A 54 -25.07 -5.61 -9.61
C ASP A 54 -26.47 -5.13 -10.04
N ASP A 55 -26.61 -3.87 -10.48
CA ASP A 55 -27.86 -3.32 -10.99
C ASP A 55 -27.91 -3.39 -12.52
N GLU A 56 -28.81 -4.23 -13.02
CA GLU A 56 -29.10 -4.57 -14.43
C GLU A 56 -29.62 -3.40 -15.30
N GLU A 57 -29.24 -2.15 -15.07
CA GLU A 57 -29.67 -1.00 -15.89
C GLU A 57 -28.53 0.03 -15.99
N ALA A 58 -27.47 -0.30 -16.71
CA ALA A 58 -26.38 0.62 -17.01
C ALA A 58 -26.74 1.51 -18.21
N ASP A 59 -27.30 2.68 -17.94
CA ASP A 59 -27.30 3.81 -18.87
C ASP A 59 -25.84 4.18 -19.20
N GLU A 60 -25.52 4.30 -20.49
CA GLU A 60 -24.18 4.47 -21.08
C GLU A 60 -23.44 5.79 -20.69
N ASP A 61 -23.98 6.59 -19.76
CA ASP A 61 -23.47 7.90 -19.37
C ASP A 61 -23.04 8.00 -17.88
N SER A 62 -22.80 6.89 -17.19
CA SER A 62 -22.41 6.91 -15.77
C SER A 62 -20.93 7.28 -15.58
N GLU A 63 -20.64 8.59 -15.59
CA GLU A 63 -19.35 9.23 -15.25
C GLU A 63 -18.93 9.06 -13.76
N GLY A 64 -19.16 7.91 -13.12
CA GLY A 64 -18.86 7.81 -11.69
C GLY A 64 -19.10 6.46 -11.04
N ALA A 65 -18.49 5.38 -11.56
CA ALA A 65 -18.35 4.16 -10.78
C ALA A 65 -17.70 4.50 -9.42
N GLU A 66 -18.48 4.42 -8.35
CA GLU A 66 -18.05 4.88 -7.03
C GLU A 66 -16.96 3.93 -6.51
N LEU A 67 -15.73 4.43 -6.42
CA LEU A 67 -14.61 3.66 -5.91
C LEU A 67 -14.78 3.47 -4.39
N GLN A 68 -14.81 2.22 -3.95
CA GLN A 68 -14.91 1.86 -2.54
C GLN A 68 -13.54 1.59 -1.95
N ARG A 69 -13.32 2.05 -0.72
CA ARG A 69 -12.08 1.84 0.01
C ARG A 69 -12.09 0.50 0.74
N GLY A 70 -10.94 -0.17 0.72
CA GLY A 70 -10.73 -1.41 1.45
C GLY A 70 -9.26 -1.76 1.63
N THR A 71 -9.04 -2.93 2.22
CA THR A 71 -7.71 -3.47 2.51
C THR A 71 -7.58 -4.84 1.86
N VAL A 72 -6.47 -5.11 1.18
CA VAL A 72 -6.21 -6.44 0.62
C VAL A 72 -6.10 -7.45 1.75
N SER A 73 -7.03 -8.41 1.82
CA SER A 73 -7.04 -9.47 2.83
C SER A 73 -6.46 -10.80 2.32
N GLY A 74 -6.29 -10.96 1.00
CA GLY A 74 -5.67 -12.15 0.43
C GLY A 74 -5.70 -12.22 -1.09
N PHE A 75 -5.28 -13.38 -1.62
CA PHE A 75 -5.31 -13.70 -3.05
C PHE A 75 -5.91 -15.09 -3.24
N VAL A 76 -6.86 -15.23 -4.17
CA VAL A 76 -7.57 -16.50 -4.42
C VAL A 76 -7.65 -16.72 -5.93
N GLY A 77 -6.95 -17.74 -6.44
CA GLY A 77 -7.06 -18.12 -7.86
C GLY A 77 -6.71 -17.03 -8.87
N GLY A 78 -5.80 -16.10 -8.51
CA GLY A 78 -5.44 -14.95 -9.35
C GLY A 78 -6.32 -13.71 -9.14
N LEU A 79 -7.38 -13.81 -8.33
CA LEU A 79 -8.18 -12.69 -7.86
C LEU A 79 -7.59 -12.11 -6.56
N VAL A 80 -7.88 -10.83 -6.33
CA VAL A 80 -7.53 -10.12 -5.10
C VAL A 80 -8.75 -10.12 -4.18
N ARG A 81 -8.57 -10.59 -2.95
CA ARG A 81 -9.58 -10.51 -1.90
C ARG A 81 -9.38 -9.21 -1.14
N VAL A 82 -10.43 -8.38 -1.08
CA VAL A 82 -10.40 -7.08 -0.42
C VAL A 82 -11.49 -7.05 0.64
N SER A 83 -11.11 -6.67 1.86
CA SER A 83 -12.05 -6.37 2.93
C SER A 83 -12.36 -4.88 2.88
N LEU A 84 -13.62 -4.56 2.61
CA LEU A 84 -14.12 -3.19 2.53
C LEU A 84 -14.27 -2.60 3.93
N GLU A 85 -14.22 -1.26 4.05
CA GLU A 85 -14.37 -0.59 5.35
C GLU A 85 -15.73 -0.87 6.03
N ARG A 86 -16.77 -1.21 5.25
CA ARG A 86 -18.09 -1.58 5.76
C ARG A 86 -18.14 -2.98 6.39
N GLY A 87 -17.06 -3.75 6.30
CA GLY A 87 -16.92 -5.09 6.86
C GLY A 87 -17.18 -6.22 5.86
N ASP A 88 -17.67 -5.91 4.66
CA ASP A 88 -17.87 -6.88 3.59
C ASP A 88 -16.54 -7.29 2.95
N GLU A 89 -16.49 -8.48 2.35
CA GLU A 89 -15.35 -8.91 1.55
C GLU A 89 -15.77 -9.13 0.10
N CYS A 90 -14.96 -8.65 -0.84
CA CYS A 90 -15.15 -8.89 -2.26
C CYS A 90 -13.93 -9.55 -2.89
N LEU A 91 -14.18 -10.30 -3.98
CA LEU A 91 -13.15 -10.87 -4.83
C LEU A 91 -13.16 -10.12 -6.16
N VAL A 92 -12.05 -9.48 -6.49
CA VAL A 92 -11.93 -8.62 -7.67
C VAL A 92 -10.73 -8.97 -8.53
N GLN A 93 -10.82 -8.65 -9.82
CA GLN A 93 -9.69 -8.72 -10.74
C GLN A 93 -8.60 -7.74 -10.31
N ARG A 94 -7.33 -8.10 -10.50
CA ARG A 94 -6.19 -7.22 -10.19
C ARG A 94 -6.29 -5.85 -10.88
N SER A 95 -6.88 -5.79 -12.07
CA SER A 95 -7.10 -4.56 -12.85
C SER A 95 -8.14 -3.62 -12.23
N ALA A 96 -9.07 -4.15 -11.42
CA ALA A 96 -10.07 -3.37 -10.71
C ALA A 96 -9.57 -2.82 -9.36
N VAL A 97 -8.32 -3.14 -8.98
CA VAL A 97 -7.70 -2.69 -7.74
C VAL A 97 -6.71 -1.57 -8.02
N GLN A 98 -7.02 -0.39 -7.50
CA GLN A 98 -6.10 0.74 -7.49
C GLN A 98 -5.47 0.83 -6.11
N LEU A 99 -4.14 0.93 -6.04
CA LEU A 99 -3.48 1.27 -4.78
C LEU A 99 -3.98 2.64 -4.36
N GLU A 100 -4.48 2.74 -3.14
CA GLU A 100 -4.79 4.04 -2.60
C GLU A 100 -3.47 4.82 -2.50
N ARG A 101 -3.43 6.01 -3.10
CA ARG A 101 -2.24 6.85 -3.00
C ARG A 101 -2.07 7.22 -1.54
N GLU A 102 -1.12 6.57 -0.87
CA GLU A 102 -0.70 6.98 0.46
C GLU A 102 -0.20 8.43 0.37
N GLU A 103 -0.94 9.35 0.96
CA GLU A 103 -0.43 10.66 1.30
C GLU A 103 0.62 10.46 2.38
N GLY A 104 1.90 10.58 2.02
CA GLY A 104 2.98 10.33 2.94
C GLY A 104 4.35 10.65 2.34
N LEU A 105 5.32 10.83 3.23
CA LEU A 105 6.72 11.02 2.88
C LEU A 105 7.52 9.82 3.37
N PHE A 106 8.36 9.28 2.50
CA PHE A 106 9.43 8.37 2.87
C PHE A 106 10.72 9.16 3.09
N VAL A 107 11.47 8.78 4.12
CA VAL A 107 12.70 9.46 4.56
C VAL A 107 13.87 8.49 4.50
N VAL A 108 14.91 8.84 3.74
CA VAL A 108 16.15 8.06 3.70
C VAL A 108 17.09 8.58 4.79
N TRP A 109 17.51 7.67 5.67
CA TRP A 109 18.49 7.94 6.72
C TRP A 109 19.84 7.33 6.35
N ALA A 110 20.91 8.10 6.46
CA ALA A 110 22.27 7.63 6.27
C ALA A 110 23.09 7.83 7.56
N ALA A 111 23.76 6.76 8.00
CA ALA A 111 24.79 6.83 9.03
C ALA A 111 26.06 7.42 8.40
N THR A 112 26.55 8.54 8.92
CA THR A 112 27.80 9.14 8.46
C THR A 112 28.90 8.87 9.47
N GLY A 113 29.89 8.07 9.09
CA GLY A 113 31.12 7.92 9.88
C GLY A 113 32.05 9.11 9.68
N GLN A 114 32.88 9.39 10.68
CA GLN A 114 34.16 10.06 10.46
C GLN A 114 35.22 9.02 10.12
#